data_AF-A0A4R8K4F6-F1
#
_entry.id   AF-A0A4R8K4F6-F1
#
_cell.length_a   1.000
_cell.length_b   1.000
_cell.length_c   1.000
_cell.angle_alpha   90.00
_cell.angle_beta   90.00
_cell.angle_gamma   90.00
#
_symmetry.space_group_name_H-M   'P 1'
#
loop_
_entity.id
_entity.type
_entity.pdbx_description
1 polymer ?
#
loop_
_entity_poly.entity_id
_entity_poly.type
_entity_poly.pdbx_seq_one_letter_code
_entity_poly.pdbx_strand_id
1 'polypeptide(L)' 'MRSVIFACPEQAQSQLEIIRAALRAAALAPSYRDALDVTGDALRRLAEIVRAEARHA' A
#
# COMPACT_ATOMS: atom_id res chain seq x y z
N MET A 1 15.07 -16.11 -15.73
CA MET A 1 14.52 -14.87 -16.30
C MET A 1 13.46 -14.36 -15.34
N ARG A 2 13.68 -13.20 -14.72
CA ARG A 2 12.84 -12.66 -13.65
C ARG A 2 11.63 -11.97 -14.31
N SER A 3 10.49 -12.66 -14.37
CA SER A 3 9.27 -12.10 -14.98
C SER A 3 8.88 -10.84 -14.24
N VAL A 4 8.91 -9.72 -14.95
CA VAL A 4 8.39 -8.45 -14.46
C VAL A 4 6.89 -8.64 -14.40
N ILE A 5 6.37 -8.84 -13.19
CA ILE A 5 4.94 -8.91 -12.91
C ILE A 5 4.37 -7.58 -13.39
N PHE A 6 3.81 -7.54 -14.59
CA PHE A 6 2.87 -6.49 -14.94
C PHE A 6 1.70 -6.69 -13.99
N ALA A 7 1.66 -5.89 -12.93
CA ALA A 7 0.54 -5.86 -12.01
C ALA A 7 -0.74 -5.76 -12.85
N CYS A 8 -1.69 -6.68 -12.64
CA CYS A 8 -3.03 -6.55 -13.18
C CYS A 8 -3.49 -5.11 -12.88
N PRO A 9 -4.03 -4.36 -13.86
CA PRO A 9 -4.37 -2.95 -13.64
C PRO A 9 -5.25 -2.75 -12.39
N GLU A 10 -6.08 -3.72 -12.06
CA GLU A 10 -6.90 -3.75 -10.84
C GLU A 10 -6.07 -3.78 -9.54
N GLN A 11 -4.97 -4.55 -9.49
CA GLN A 11 -4.06 -4.59 -8.34
C GLN A 11 -3.27 -3.30 -8.19
N ALA A 12 -2.75 -2.75 -9.29
CA ALA A 12 -2.07 -1.46 -9.26
C ALA A 12 -3.02 -0.33 -8.82
N GLN A 13 -4.28 -0.38 -9.27
CA GLN A 13 -5.33 0.53 -8.83
C GLN A 13 -5.61 0.38 -7.32
N SER A 14 -5.70 -0.85 -6.82
CA SER A 14 -5.91 -1.15 -5.40
C SER A 14 -4.77 -0.62 -4.50
N GLN A 15 -3.51 -0.78 -4.93
CA GLN A 15 -2.35 -0.23 -4.22
C GLN A 15 -2.36 1.30 -4.19
N LEU A 16 -2.70 1.96 -5.31
CA LEU A 16 -2.83 3.41 -5.36
C LEU A 16 -3.95 3.94 -4.46
N GLU A 17 -5.07 3.23 -4.36
CA GLU A 17 -6.16 3.62 -3.46
C GLU A 17 -5.75 3.48 -1.98
N ILE A 18 -5.00 2.44 -1.61
CA ILE A 18 -4.42 2.33 -0.25
C ILE A 18 -3.52 3.53 0.05
N ILE A 19 -2.64 3.90 -0.88
CA ILE A 19 -1.73 5.03 -0.71
C ILE A 19 -2.52 6.35 -0.58
N ARG A 20 -3.49 6.59 -1.46
CA ARG A 20 -4.30 7.81 -1.44
C ARG A 20 -5.13 7.93 -0.16
N ALA A 21 -5.73 6.83 0.29
CA ALA A 21 -6.49 6.81 1.54
C ALA A 21 -5.59 7.13 2.74
N ALA A 22 -4.40 6.52 2.79
CA ALA A 22 -3.43 6.76 3.86
C ALA A 22 -2.95 8.22 3.87
N LEU A 23 -2.65 8.80 2.70
CA LEU A 23 -2.21 10.19 2.60
C LEU A 23 -3.30 11.17 3.04
N ARG A 24 -4.56 10.95 2.66
CA ARG A 24 -5.68 11.79 3.13
C ARG A 24 -5.87 11.68 4.65
N ALA A 25 -5.83 10.46 5.19
CA ALA A 25 -5.99 10.24 6.62
C ALA A 25 -4.82 10.85 7.42
N ALA A 26 -3.59 10.72 6.93
CA ALA A 26 -2.40 11.33 7.54
C ALA A 26 -2.45 12.87 7.50
N ALA A 27 -2.95 13.46 6.41
CA ALA A 27 -3.11 14.92 6.29
C ALA A 27 -4.17 15.48 7.26
N LEU A 28 -5.14 14.66 7.68
CA LEU A 28 -6.19 15.03 8.64
C LEU A 28 -5.88 14.57 10.07
N ALA A 29 -4.72 13.96 10.29
CA ALA A 29 -4.37 13.38 11.58
C ALA A 29 -4.13 14.49 12.63
N PRO A 30 -4.59 14.30 13.88
CA PRO A 30 -4.50 15.32 14.93
C PRO A 30 -3.07 15.49 15.48
N SER A 31 -2.17 14.54 15.20
CA SER A 31 -0.76 14.64 15.55
C SER A 31 0.13 13.95 14.51
N TYR A 32 1.42 14.29 14.55
CA TYR A 32 2.44 13.63 13.74
C TYR A 32 2.54 12.12 14.03
N ARG A 33 2.32 11.69 15.28
CA ARG A 33 2.33 10.25 15.62
C ARG A 33 1.18 9.51 14.95
N ASP A 34 -0.03 10.08 15.00
CA ASP A 34 -1.19 9.46 14.36
C ASP A 34 -1.01 9.37 12.83
N ALA A 35 -0.39 10.38 12.21
CA ALA A 35 -0.03 10.34 10.80
C ALA A 35 0.99 9.23 10.48
N LEU A 36 1.99 9.03 11.35
CA LEU A 36 2.96 7.95 11.21
C LEU A 36 2.33 6.56 11.37
N ASP A 37 1.41 6.40 12.34
CA ASP A 37 0.72 5.13 12.55
C ASP A 37 -0.16 4.77 11.33
N VAL A 38 -0.93 5.73 10.82
CA VAL A 38 -1.76 5.55 9.62
C VAL A 38 -0.93 5.18 8.39
N THR A 39 0.20 5.86 8.19
CA THR A 39 1.09 5.56 7.05
C THR A 39 1.80 4.22 7.23
N GLY A 40 2.21 3.87 8.45
CA GLY A 40 2.79 2.57 8.77
C GLY A 40 1.83 1.41 8.50
N ASP A 41 0.56 1.55 8.88
CA ASP A 41 -0.47 0.56 8.60
C ASP A 41 -0.72 0.37 7.10
N ALA A 42 -0.69 1.47 6.33
CA ALA A 42 -0.80 1.39 4.87
C ALA A 42 0.38 0.66 4.24
N LEU A 43 1.61 0.94 4.69
CA LEU A 43 2.82 0.24 4.23
C LEU A 43 2.78 -1.26 4.56
N ARG A 44 2.26 -1.61 5.74
CA ARG A 44 2.07 -3.02 6.13
C ARG A 44 1.14 -3.75 5.16
N ARG A 45 -0.01 -3.15 4.81
CA ARG A 45 -0.95 -3.71 3.84
C ARG A 45 -0.33 -3.87 2.44
N LEU A 46 0.43 -2.87 1.98
CA LEU A 46 1.13 -2.95 0.71
C LEU A 46 2.17 -4.07 0.71
N ALA A 47 2.91 -4.24 1.81
CA ALA A 47 3.86 -5.34 1.96
C ALA A 47 3.18 -6.72 1.95
N GLU A 48 1.98 -6.84 2.53
CA GLU A 48 1.17 -8.06 2.45
C GLU A 48 0.78 -8.39 1.00
N ILE A 49 0.36 -7.38 0.22
CA ILE A 49 0.03 -7.55 -1.20
C ILE A 49 1.25 -8.02 -1.99
N VAL A 50 2.40 -7.35 -1.83
CA VAL A 50 3.64 -7.72 -2.53
C VAL A 50 4.11 -9.12 -2.14
N ARG A 51 3.99 -9.51 -0.86
CA ARG A 51 4.33 -10.86 -0.41
C ARG A 51 3.37 -11.90 -0.97
N ALA A 52 2.08 -11.58 -1.07
CA ALA A 52 1.10 -12.46 -1.70
C ALA A 52 1.43 -12.63 -3.18
N GLU A 53 1.71 -11.57 -3.92
CA GLU A 53 2.14 -11.62 -5.32
C GLU A 53 3.38 -12.51 -5.50
N ALA A 54 4.41 -12.34 -4.66
CA ALA A 54 5.63 -13.15 -4.71
C ALA A 54 5.41 -14.64 -4.40
N ARG A 55 4.34 -15.00 -3.68
CA ARG A 55 3.99 -16.41 -3.37
C ARG A 55 3.17 -17.07 -4.48
N HIS A 56 2.46 -16.29 -5.29
CA HIS A 56 1.66 -16.79 -6.41
C HIS A 56 2.40 -16.75 -7.76
N ALA A 57 3.65 -16.27 -7.77
CA ALA A 57 4.51 -16.13 -8.95
C ALA A 57 5.42 -17.33 -9.20
#